data_AF-A0A7L4YVT3-F1
#
_entry.id   AF-A0A7L4YVT3-F1
#
_cell.length_a   1.000
_cell.length_b   1.000
_cell.length_c   1.000
_cell.angle_alpha   90.00
_cell.angle_beta   90.00
_cell.angle_gamma   90.00
#
_symmetry.space_group_name_H-M   'P 1'
#
loop_
_entity.id
_entity.type
_entity.pdbx_description
1 polymer ?
#
loop_
_entity_poly.entity_id
_entity_poly.type
_entity_poly.pdbx_seq_one_letter_code
_entity_poly.pdbx_strand_id
1 'polypeptide(L)'
;MRRVPLPLVLVAGALLLLASCGLGRADDGDEGRMPGAPTGVTARAGSATTVHVMWNAVPDDSPGIRSYEVYRGGTKAAEVPGAERMVDVIGLSPSTAYAFTVRARDKAGRLGPPSRTVRARTPARVAADRSAPSRPGTPTGHPVGSREVQLAWGAARDDRGVVSYDIEQGGVQIHSVGGTQTSTVVTGLRPGTRYVFTVRARDAADNLSPASAPVRLTTPGTDDGRATAPTGFTAATHRTDGAYYLDLAWDPPDTDGVITEYSIRLDGTTTTSLEWGGNPPRGRARYSFYLGRTAGEEHRVRLRARLPDGTWGGWSAERTVTTGR
;
A
#
# COMPACT_ATOMS: atom_id res chain seq x y z
N MET A 1 54.26 -5.86 62.26
CA MET A 1 53.53 -4.77 62.97
C MET A 1 52.31 -4.45 62.12
N ARG A 2 51.03 -4.60 62.47
CA ARG A 2 50.24 -4.92 63.67
C ARG A 2 49.21 -5.99 63.28
N ARG A 3 48.89 -6.90 64.20
CA ARG A 3 47.70 -7.79 64.17
C ARG A 3 46.45 -6.98 64.51
N VAL A 4 45.27 -7.33 63.98
CA VAL A 4 44.00 -7.54 64.73
C VAL A 4 43.04 -8.42 63.86
N PRO A 5 42.25 -9.34 64.45
CA PRO A 5 41.50 -10.40 63.76
C PRO A 5 39.97 -10.17 63.67
N LEU A 6 39.31 -11.12 62.97
CA LEU A 6 37.88 -11.50 62.84
C LEU A 6 36.84 -10.97 63.87
N PRO A 7 35.54 -10.91 63.49
CA PRO A 7 34.68 -12.04 63.89
C PRO A 7 33.68 -12.54 62.85
N LEU A 8 33.52 -13.86 62.93
CA LEU A 8 32.44 -14.71 62.45
C LEU A 8 31.13 -14.31 63.15
N VAL A 9 30.02 -14.19 62.43
CA VAL A 9 28.67 -14.24 63.01
C VAL A 9 27.87 -15.33 62.30
N LEU A 10 27.62 -16.39 63.06
CA LEU A 10 26.64 -17.44 62.78
C LEU A 10 25.28 -16.93 63.25
N VAL A 11 24.27 -16.94 62.38
CA VAL A 11 22.86 -16.99 62.81
C VAL A 11 22.16 -18.06 61.99
N ALA A 12 21.79 -19.14 62.68
CA ALA A 12 20.84 -20.13 62.25
C ALA A 12 19.41 -19.59 62.43
N GLY A 13 18.54 -19.88 61.45
CA GLY A 13 17.11 -19.56 61.53
C GLY A 13 16.34 -20.38 60.51
N ALA A 14 15.66 -21.41 60.99
CA ALA A 14 14.79 -22.30 60.24
C ALA A 14 13.57 -21.58 59.64
N LEU A 15 12.95 -22.15 58.59
CA LEU A 15 11.56 -22.65 58.59
C LEU A 15 11.03 -22.93 57.16
N LEU A 16 10.26 -24.03 57.09
CA LEU A 16 9.06 -24.27 56.27
C LEU A 16 9.20 -24.62 54.78
N LEU A 17 9.10 -25.94 54.52
CA LEU A 17 8.45 -26.48 53.33
C LEU A 17 6.95 -26.20 53.42
N LEU A 18 6.42 -25.39 52.50
CA LEU A 18 5.01 -25.41 52.11
C LEU A 18 4.93 -25.39 50.59
N ALA A 19 4.39 -26.47 50.04
CA ALA A 19 3.90 -26.51 48.68
C ALA A 19 2.59 -25.72 48.60
N SER A 20 2.49 -24.77 47.66
CA SER A 20 1.20 -24.35 47.12
C SER A 20 1.39 -23.81 45.69
N CYS A 21 0.62 -24.38 44.76
CA CYS A 21 0.43 -23.91 43.40
C CYS A 21 -0.03 -22.44 43.37
N GLY A 22 0.42 -21.67 42.38
CA GLY A 22 -0.21 -20.37 42.10
C GLY A 22 0.60 -19.45 41.21
N LEU A 23 0.16 -19.36 39.96
CA LEU A 23 0.17 -18.18 39.09
C LEU A 23 1.40 -17.26 39.13
N GLY A 24 2.17 -17.37 38.08
CA GLY A 24 3.05 -16.31 37.59
C GLY A 24 3.45 -16.61 36.17
N ARG A 25 2.48 -16.96 35.31
CA ARG A 25 2.66 -16.84 33.86
C ARG A 25 3.02 -15.37 33.66
N ALA A 26 4.31 -15.09 33.46
CA ALA A 26 4.71 -13.86 32.82
C ALA A 26 3.90 -13.84 31.52
N ASP A 27 2.92 -12.94 31.50
CA ASP A 27 2.26 -12.50 30.30
C ASP A 27 3.35 -11.78 29.51
N ASP A 28 4.22 -12.58 28.86
CA ASP A 28 4.99 -12.12 27.72
C ASP A 28 3.94 -11.78 26.68
N GLY A 29 3.47 -10.53 26.76
CA GLY A 29 2.61 -9.93 25.77
C GLY A 29 3.24 -10.23 24.43
N ASP A 30 2.44 -10.74 23.51
CA ASP A 30 2.80 -10.92 22.12
C ASP A 30 3.20 -9.53 21.56
N GLU A 31 4.46 -9.14 21.76
CA GLU A 31 5.09 -8.01 21.11
C GLU A 31 5.23 -8.41 19.65
N GLY A 32 4.11 -8.35 18.92
CA GLY A 32 4.03 -8.83 17.57
C GLY A 32 5.16 -8.26 16.71
N ARG A 33 5.71 -9.12 15.86
CA ARG A 33 6.87 -8.82 15.00
C ARG A 33 6.70 -7.48 14.28
N MET A 34 7.67 -6.58 14.42
CA MET A 34 7.68 -5.32 13.65
C MET A 34 7.80 -5.59 12.13
N PRO A 35 7.29 -4.69 11.27
CA PRO A 35 7.52 -4.79 9.83
C PRO A 35 8.99 -4.89 9.45
N GLY A 36 9.29 -5.71 8.43
CA GLY A 36 10.60 -5.73 7.79
C GLY A 36 10.93 -4.42 7.06
N ALA A 37 12.22 -4.22 6.76
CA ALA A 37 12.64 -3.11 5.90
C ALA A 37 12.14 -3.33 4.45
N PRO A 38 11.62 -2.29 3.78
CA PRO A 38 11.30 -2.36 2.35
C PRO A 38 12.53 -2.76 1.52
N THR A 39 12.32 -3.66 0.56
CA THR A 39 13.37 -4.12 -0.37
C THR A 39 13.17 -3.50 -1.75
N GLY A 40 14.11 -3.73 -2.68
CA GLY A 40 14.00 -3.21 -4.05
C GLY A 40 14.02 -1.69 -4.15
N VAL A 41 14.41 -0.97 -3.09
CA VAL A 41 14.32 0.49 -3.06
C VAL A 41 15.17 1.11 -4.18
N THR A 42 14.62 2.06 -4.93
CA THR A 42 15.34 2.85 -5.93
C THR A 42 14.98 4.33 -5.81
N ALA A 43 15.89 5.19 -6.27
CA ALA A 43 15.65 6.63 -6.38
C ALA A 43 16.15 7.13 -7.72
N ARG A 44 15.31 7.88 -8.45
CA ARG A 44 15.62 8.44 -9.77
C ARG A 44 15.16 9.90 -9.82
N ALA A 45 15.97 10.77 -10.41
CA ALA A 45 15.53 12.14 -10.64
C ALA A 45 14.35 12.12 -11.63
N GLY A 46 13.27 12.81 -11.27
CA GLY A 46 12.15 13.08 -12.17
C GLY A 46 12.32 14.40 -12.91
N SER A 47 12.81 15.40 -12.20
CA SER A 47 13.12 16.73 -12.75
C SER A 47 14.23 17.38 -11.92
N ALA A 48 14.56 18.64 -12.20
CA ALA A 48 15.53 19.39 -11.42
C ALA A 48 15.11 19.59 -9.96
N THR A 49 13.83 19.39 -9.63
CA THR A 49 13.26 19.61 -8.29
C THR A 49 12.55 18.40 -7.69
N THR A 50 12.54 17.27 -8.38
CA THR A 50 11.79 16.08 -7.99
C THR A 50 12.63 14.82 -8.10
N VAL A 51 12.51 13.93 -7.11
CA VAL A 51 13.05 12.56 -7.16
C VAL A 51 11.92 11.57 -6.91
N HIS A 52 11.78 10.59 -7.80
CA HIS A 52 10.92 9.43 -7.63
C HIS A 52 11.62 8.40 -6.75
N VAL A 53 11.00 8.04 -5.63
CA VAL A 53 11.47 6.96 -4.75
C VAL A 53 10.49 5.81 -4.83
N MET A 54 10.99 4.59 -5.04
CA MET A 54 10.18 3.40 -5.29
C MET A 54 10.69 2.23 -4.49
N TRP A 55 9.83 1.27 -4.15
CA TRP A 55 10.17 0.09 -3.36
C TRP A 55 9.24 -1.09 -3.66
N ASN A 56 9.67 -2.29 -3.28
CA ASN A 56 8.83 -3.48 -3.30
C ASN A 56 7.92 -3.53 -2.07
N ALA A 57 6.78 -4.20 -2.20
CA ALA A 57 5.94 -4.52 -1.05
C ALA A 57 6.75 -5.27 0.02
N VAL A 58 6.52 -4.92 1.29
CA VAL A 58 6.96 -5.78 2.39
C VAL A 58 6.09 -7.05 2.38
N PRO A 59 6.67 -8.26 2.49
CA PRO A 59 5.90 -9.51 2.37
C PRO A 59 4.77 -9.64 3.41
N ASP A 60 3.73 -10.39 3.03
CA ASP A 60 2.47 -10.57 3.78
C ASP A 60 2.62 -11.27 5.14
N ASP A 61 3.80 -11.83 5.45
CA ASP A 61 4.13 -12.38 6.78
C ASP A 61 4.42 -11.28 7.83
N SER A 62 4.36 -10.01 7.42
CA SER A 62 4.43 -8.84 8.30
C SER A 62 3.04 -8.40 8.75
N PRO A 63 2.88 -7.83 9.97
CA PRO A 63 1.61 -7.20 10.34
C PRO A 63 1.26 -6.16 9.27
N GLY A 64 0.06 -6.25 8.69
CA GLY A 64 -0.31 -5.50 7.49
C GLY A 64 0.15 -4.04 7.52
N ILE A 65 0.76 -3.58 6.43
CA ILE A 65 1.37 -2.25 6.35
C ILE A 65 0.27 -1.19 6.28
N ARG A 66 0.35 -0.20 7.15
CA ARG A 66 -0.53 0.98 7.16
C ARG A 66 0.02 2.10 6.29
N SER A 67 1.32 2.36 6.40
CA SER A 67 1.99 3.42 5.63
C SER A 67 3.46 3.11 5.38
N TYR A 68 4.00 3.71 4.34
CA TYR A 68 5.44 3.83 4.13
C TYR A 68 5.89 5.25 4.39
N GLU A 69 7.01 5.39 5.10
CA GLU A 69 7.65 6.67 5.37
C GLU A 69 8.95 6.76 4.57
N VAL A 70 9.07 7.81 3.75
CA VAL A 70 10.27 8.09 2.96
C VAL A 70 11.06 9.19 3.65
N TYR A 71 12.33 8.91 3.91
CA TYR A 71 13.26 9.82 4.57
C TYR A 71 14.28 10.32 3.56
N ARG A 72 14.57 11.63 3.62
CA ARG A 72 15.66 12.30 2.91
C ARG A 72 16.75 12.61 3.92
N GLY A 73 17.82 11.83 3.93
CA GLY A 73 18.76 11.81 5.04
C GLY A 73 18.05 11.41 6.33
N GLY A 74 18.14 12.23 7.38
CA GLY A 74 17.46 12.00 8.66
C GLY A 74 16.02 12.56 8.75
N THR A 75 15.56 13.30 7.74
CA THR A 75 14.26 14.00 7.80
C THR A 75 13.19 13.23 7.03
N LYS A 76 12.01 13.02 7.64
CA LYS A 76 10.86 12.45 6.92
C LYS A 76 10.42 13.43 5.83
N ALA A 77 10.48 12.98 4.58
CA ALA A 77 10.15 13.76 3.40
C ALA A 77 8.71 13.50 2.92
N ALA A 78 8.23 12.26 3.07
CA ALA A 78 6.86 11.89 2.71
C ALA A 78 6.36 10.70 3.55
N GLU A 79 5.05 10.55 3.60
CA GLU A 79 4.37 9.38 4.13
C GLU A 79 3.20 9.04 3.21
N VAL A 80 3.13 7.78 2.76
CA VAL A 80 2.13 7.31 1.81
C VAL A 80 1.39 6.08 2.36
N PRO A 81 0.14 5.81 1.93
CA PRO A 81 -0.58 4.61 2.32
C PRO A 81 0.20 3.32 2.06
N GLY A 82 -0.11 2.27 2.84
CA GLY A 82 0.53 0.95 2.77
C GLY A 82 0.35 0.23 1.44
N ALA A 83 -0.52 0.72 0.56
CA ALA A 83 -0.69 0.24 -0.79
C ALA A 83 0.30 0.84 -1.79
N GLU A 84 0.79 2.05 -1.53
CA GLU A 84 1.67 2.73 -2.46
C GLU A 84 3.06 2.07 -2.51
N ARG A 85 3.66 2.05 -3.69
CA ARG A 85 5.01 1.51 -3.94
C ARG A 85 5.98 2.57 -4.48
N MET A 86 5.50 3.81 -4.56
CA MET A 86 6.20 4.96 -5.11
C MET A 86 5.78 6.24 -4.38
N VAL A 87 6.69 7.22 -4.32
CA VAL A 87 6.34 8.61 -4.02
C VAL A 87 7.28 9.58 -4.73
N ASP A 88 6.74 10.75 -5.07
CA ASP A 88 7.50 11.88 -5.58
C ASP A 88 7.95 12.77 -4.41
N VAL A 89 9.27 12.88 -4.23
CA VAL A 89 9.84 13.84 -3.29
C VAL A 89 10.12 15.14 -4.05
N ILE A 90 9.26 16.14 -3.85
CA ILE A 90 9.29 17.45 -4.51
C ILE A 90 10.05 18.51 -3.70
N GLY A 91 10.24 19.70 -4.28
CA GLY A 91 10.87 20.83 -3.60
C GLY A 91 12.36 20.64 -3.36
N LEU A 92 13.02 19.83 -4.18
CA LEU A 92 14.45 19.59 -4.12
C LEU A 92 15.23 20.70 -4.85
N SER A 93 16.48 20.91 -4.45
CA SER A 93 17.39 21.83 -5.11
C SER A 93 17.96 21.18 -6.38
N PRO A 94 18.08 21.94 -7.48
CA PRO A 94 18.77 21.47 -8.69
C PRO A 94 20.23 21.10 -8.42
N SER A 95 20.80 20.26 -9.28
CA SER A 95 22.21 19.84 -9.22
C SER A 95 22.66 19.34 -7.85
N THR A 96 21.76 18.69 -7.11
CA THR A 96 22.02 18.30 -5.71
C THR A 96 21.86 16.79 -5.55
N ALA A 97 22.81 16.17 -4.86
CA ALA A 97 22.75 14.75 -4.52
C ALA A 97 21.95 14.55 -3.23
N TYR A 98 20.99 13.64 -3.27
CA TYR A 98 20.15 13.26 -2.15
C TYR A 98 20.32 11.77 -1.83
N ALA A 99 20.11 11.43 -0.56
CA ALA A 99 20.08 10.07 -0.07
C ALA A 99 18.70 9.78 0.53
N PHE A 100 18.12 8.64 0.18
CA PHE A 100 16.79 8.24 0.62
C PHE A 100 16.79 6.86 1.27
N THR A 101 15.91 6.70 2.25
CA THR A 101 15.55 5.40 2.86
C THR A 101 14.04 5.34 3.05
N VAL A 102 13.48 4.14 2.98
CA VAL A 102 12.05 3.89 3.19
C VAL A 102 11.87 3.02 4.43
N ARG A 103 10.84 3.30 5.23
CA ARG A 103 10.44 2.51 6.40
C ARG A 103 8.99 2.12 6.26
N ALA A 104 8.61 0.94 6.75
CA ALA A 104 7.23 0.49 6.77
C ALA A 104 6.66 0.62 8.19
N ARG A 105 5.42 1.11 8.29
CA ARG A 105 4.66 1.21 9.54
C ARG A 105 3.46 0.28 9.46
N ASP A 106 3.26 -0.55 10.47
CA ASP A 106 2.10 -1.46 10.51
C ASP A 106 0.82 -0.78 11.01
N LYS A 107 -0.30 -1.51 10.94
CA LYS A 107 -1.59 -1.10 11.49
C LYS A 107 -1.58 -0.87 13.01
N ALA A 108 -0.66 -1.49 13.76
CA ALA A 108 -0.46 -1.25 15.19
C ALA A 108 0.37 0.02 15.47
N GLY A 109 0.90 0.67 14.44
CA GLY A 109 1.69 1.89 14.53
C GLY A 109 3.19 1.67 14.75
N ARG A 110 3.67 0.43 14.75
CA ARG A 110 5.10 0.08 14.90
C ARG A 110 5.84 0.37 13.60
N LEU A 111 6.98 1.04 13.70
CA LEU A 111 7.79 1.47 12.57
C LEU A 111 9.03 0.60 12.45
N GLY A 112 9.14 -0.12 11.33
CA GLY A 112 10.26 -1.02 11.04
C GLY A 112 11.60 -0.31 10.81
N PRO A 113 12.68 -1.08 10.60
CA PRO A 113 14.00 -0.54 10.27
C PRO A 113 14.02 0.14 8.89
N PRO A 114 15.00 1.04 8.62
CA PRO A 114 15.17 1.63 7.31
C PRO A 114 15.63 0.61 6.27
N SER A 115 15.19 0.80 5.03
CA SER A 115 15.75 0.15 3.86
C SER A 115 17.24 0.47 3.67
N ARG A 116 17.87 -0.23 2.72
CA ARG A 116 19.16 0.23 2.18
C ARG A 116 19.05 1.69 1.69
N THR A 117 20.09 2.47 1.91
CA THR A 117 20.16 3.83 1.39
C THR A 117 20.34 3.82 -0.12
N VAL A 118 19.54 4.61 -0.82
CA VAL A 118 19.67 4.87 -2.26
C VAL A 118 19.97 6.33 -2.51
N ARG A 119 20.65 6.63 -3.62
CA ARG A 119 21.06 7.99 -3.97
C ARG A 119 20.55 8.38 -5.34
N ALA A 120 20.16 9.64 -5.47
CA ALA A 120 19.82 10.28 -6.74
C ALA A 120 20.39 11.69 -6.77
N ARG A 121 20.76 12.18 -7.96
CA ARG A 121 21.18 13.56 -8.17
C ARG A 121 20.18 14.24 -9.07
N THR A 122 19.60 15.35 -8.62
CA THR A 122 18.76 16.18 -9.47
C THR A 122 19.61 16.82 -10.58
N PRO A 123 19.12 16.92 -11.82
CA PRO A 123 19.80 17.63 -12.88
C PRO A 123 19.86 19.14 -12.60
N ALA A 124 20.62 19.86 -13.42
CA ALA A 124 20.57 21.31 -13.41
C ALA A 124 19.17 21.81 -13.81
N ARG A 125 18.72 22.89 -13.17
CA ARG A 125 17.54 23.60 -13.64
C ARG A 125 17.92 24.27 -14.95
N VAL A 126 17.09 24.10 -15.96
CA VAL A 126 17.18 24.96 -17.13
C VAL A 126 16.18 26.10 -16.97
N ALA A 127 16.68 27.33 -16.96
CA ALA A 127 15.81 28.49 -16.80
C ALA A 127 14.95 28.68 -18.06
N ALA A 128 13.65 28.89 -17.85
CA ALA A 128 12.65 29.20 -18.88
C ALA A 128 12.43 28.12 -19.96
N ASP A 129 12.57 26.84 -19.62
CA ASP A 129 12.07 25.77 -20.49
C ASP A 129 10.55 25.58 -20.33
N ARG A 130 9.82 25.68 -21.44
CA ARG A 130 8.38 25.45 -21.54
C ARG A 130 8.03 24.45 -22.64
N SER A 131 9.03 23.91 -23.32
CA SER A 131 8.85 22.92 -24.36
C SER A 131 8.69 21.57 -23.67
N ALA A 132 7.56 20.90 -23.91
CA ALA A 132 7.42 19.54 -23.43
C ALA A 132 8.14 18.57 -24.36
N PRO A 133 8.69 17.45 -23.84
CA PRO A 133 9.21 16.39 -24.67
C PRO A 133 8.15 15.87 -25.67
N SER A 134 8.62 15.32 -26.78
CA SER A 134 7.76 14.63 -27.74
C SER A 134 7.10 13.41 -27.09
N ARG A 135 5.97 12.98 -27.64
CA ARG A 135 5.32 11.73 -27.22
C ARG A 135 6.30 10.55 -27.38
N PRO A 136 6.47 9.67 -26.37
CA PRO A 136 7.20 8.42 -26.55
C PRO A 136 6.57 7.54 -27.64
N GLY A 137 7.37 6.67 -28.24
CA GLY A 137 6.87 5.68 -29.20
C GLY A 137 5.87 4.72 -28.54
N THR A 138 5.01 4.09 -29.35
CA THR A 138 4.01 3.13 -28.85
C THR A 138 4.70 2.02 -28.07
N PRO A 139 4.35 1.82 -26.78
CA PRO A 139 4.94 0.79 -25.97
C PRO A 139 4.54 -0.60 -26.47
N THR A 140 5.46 -1.55 -26.34
CA THR A 140 5.26 -2.98 -26.48
C THR A 140 5.64 -3.67 -25.18
N GLY A 141 5.24 -4.92 -25.01
CA GLY A 141 5.57 -5.65 -23.79
C GLY A 141 5.00 -7.05 -23.75
N HIS A 142 5.37 -7.78 -22.69
CA HIS A 142 4.86 -9.11 -22.39
C HIS A 142 4.94 -9.37 -20.88
N PRO A 143 4.07 -10.23 -20.33
CA PRO A 143 4.24 -10.71 -18.96
C PRO A 143 5.53 -11.53 -18.83
N VAL A 144 6.30 -11.25 -17.79
CA VAL A 144 7.49 -12.04 -17.42
C VAL A 144 7.19 -12.97 -16.24
N GLY A 145 6.11 -12.70 -15.52
CA GLY A 145 5.58 -13.53 -14.44
C GLY A 145 4.13 -13.16 -14.12
N SER A 146 3.52 -13.82 -13.14
CA SER A 146 2.13 -13.56 -12.76
C SER A 146 1.92 -12.20 -12.07
N ARG A 147 3.01 -11.54 -11.66
CA ARG A 147 2.98 -10.23 -10.96
C ARG A 147 3.87 -9.17 -11.60
N GLU A 148 4.31 -9.41 -12.84
CA GLU A 148 5.28 -8.55 -13.50
C GLU A 148 5.18 -8.61 -15.02
N VAL A 149 5.38 -7.45 -15.65
CA VAL A 149 5.41 -7.29 -17.10
C VAL A 149 6.66 -6.51 -17.50
N GLN A 150 7.27 -6.92 -18.60
CA GLN A 150 8.30 -6.15 -19.27
C GLN A 150 7.64 -5.20 -20.26
N LEU A 151 7.98 -3.92 -20.18
CA LEU A 151 7.60 -2.87 -21.13
C LEU A 151 8.84 -2.35 -21.87
N ALA A 152 8.66 -1.96 -23.12
CA ALA A 152 9.63 -1.25 -23.94
C ALA A 152 8.92 -0.20 -24.82
N TRP A 153 9.58 0.90 -25.15
CA TRP A 153 9.00 1.99 -25.95
C TRP A 153 10.06 2.70 -26.79
N GLY A 154 9.61 3.49 -27.78
CA GLY A 154 10.49 4.39 -28.54
C GLY A 154 10.84 5.64 -27.72
N ALA A 155 12.10 6.08 -27.77
CA ALA A 155 12.53 7.27 -27.04
C ALA A 155 11.79 8.54 -27.49
N ALA A 156 11.44 9.39 -26.53
CA ALA A 156 11.03 10.76 -26.76
C ALA A 156 12.26 11.65 -27.03
N ARG A 157 12.00 12.83 -27.59
CA ARG A 157 13.01 13.86 -27.83
C ARG A 157 12.56 15.17 -27.22
N ASP A 158 13.52 15.96 -26.79
CA ASP A 158 13.31 17.26 -26.19
C ASP A 158 14.50 18.16 -26.54
N ASP A 159 14.32 19.48 -26.58
CA ASP A 159 15.40 20.43 -26.89
C ASP A 159 16.45 20.53 -25.77
N ARG A 160 16.11 20.10 -24.56
CA ARG A 160 17.00 20.09 -23.38
C ARG A 160 17.18 18.72 -22.76
N GLY A 161 16.46 17.73 -23.28
CA GLY A 161 16.64 16.32 -22.99
C GLY A 161 15.66 15.80 -21.96
N VAL A 162 15.35 14.50 -22.12
CA VAL A 162 14.44 13.78 -21.24
C VAL A 162 15.17 13.36 -19.97
N VAL A 163 14.59 13.65 -18.81
CA VAL A 163 15.11 13.29 -17.48
C VAL A 163 14.52 11.99 -16.98
N SER A 164 13.22 11.75 -17.22
CA SER A 164 12.56 10.50 -16.84
C SER A 164 11.49 10.08 -17.85
N TYR A 165 11.13 8.79 -17.78
CA TYR A 165 9.89 8.28 -18.34
C TYR A 165 8.99 7.81 -17.21
N ASP A 166 7.76 8.31 -17.22
CA ASP A 166 6.73 7.97 -16.26
C ASP A 166 5.80 6.93 -16.90
N ILE A 167 5.67 5.77 -16.25
CA ILE A 167 4.77 4.69 -16.66
C ILE A 167 3.49 4.86 -15.87
N GLU A 168 2.39 4.97 -16.60
CA GLU A 168 1.08 5.27 -16.04
C GLU A 168 0.09 4.13 -16.28
N GLN A 169 -0.84 3.98 -15.34
CA GLN A 169 -2.03 3.14 -15.44
C GLN A 169 -3.26 3.99 -15.07
N GLY A 170 -4.25 4.06 -15.98
CA GLY A 170 -5.43 4.89 -15.74
C GLY A 170 -5.12 6.39 -15.57
N GLY A 171 -3.98 6.86 -16.10
CA GLY A 171 -3.50 8.24 -15.92
C GLY A 171 -2.76 8.51 -14.60
N VAL A 172 -2.59 7.49 -13.75
CA VAL A 172 -1.81 7.56 -12.52
C VAL A 172 -0.42 6.98 -12.76
N GLN A 173 0.64 7.71 -12.39
CA GLN A 173 2.01 7.21 -12.43
C GLN A 173 2.19 6.09 -11.40
N ILE A 174 2.65 4.93 -11.87
CA ILE A 174 2.89 3.75 -11.03
C ILE A 174 4.37 3.32 -11.02
N HIS A 175 5.14 3.78 -12.00
CA HIS A 175 6.54 3.45 -12.15
C HIS A 175 7.28 4.58 -12.89
N SER A 176 8.58 4.75 -12.66
CA SER A 176 9.38 5.75 -13.36
C SER A 176 10.82 5.26 -13.53
N VAL A 177 11.42 5.62 -14.65
CA VAL A 177 12.80 5.26 -15.01
C VAL A 177 13.55 6.48 -15.51
N GLY A 178 14.88 6.42 -15.52
CA GLY A 178 15.70 7.53 -16.03
C GLY A 178 15.49 7.74 -17.54
N GLY A 179 15.69 8.97 -18.02
CA GLY A 179 15.42 9.39 -19.40
C GLY A 179 16.29 8.73 -20.46
N THR A 180 17.33 7.98 -20.06
CA THR A 180 18.13 7.13 -20.96
C THR A 180 17.58 5.71 -21.10
N GLN A 181 16.56 5.35 -20.31
CA GLN A 181 15.96 4.02 -20.31
C GLN A 181 14.70 4.02 -21.18
N THR A 182 14.60 3.04 -22.07
CA THR A 182 13.44 2.84 -22.95
C THR A 182 12.77 1.49 -22.74
N SER A 183 13.05 0.86 -21.59
CA SER A 183 12.41 -0.36 -21.14
C SER A 183 12.46 -0.47 -19.61
N THR A 184 11.49 -1.17 -19.03
CA THR A 184 11.45 -1.46 -17.60
C THR A 184 10.62 -2.71 -17.32
N VAL A 185 10.82 -3.30 -16.14
CA VAL A 185 9.90 -4.30 -15.57
C VAL A 185 9.00 -3.59 -14.56
N VAL A 186 7.70 -3.63 -14.81
CA VAL A 186 6.69 -3.19 -13.85
C VAL A 186 6.31 -4.39 -13.00
N THR A 187 6.55 -4.29 -11.70
CA THR A 187 6.27 -5.32 -10.69
C THR A 187 5.07 -4.92 -9.83
N GLY A 188 4.64 -5.79 -8.91
CA GLY A 188 3.51 -5.52 -8.01
C GLY A 188 2.14 -5.70 -8.67
N LEU A 189 2.10 -6.31 -9.86
CA LEU A 189 0.86 -6.59 -10.56
C LEU A 189 0.13 -7.80 -9.97
N ARG A 190 -1.13 -7.98 -10.32
CA ARG A 190 -1.97 -9.11 -9.90
C ARG A 190 -2.00 -10.19 -10.99
N PRO A 191 -2.04 -11.48 -10.64
CA PRO A 191 -2.25 -12.56 -11.59
C PRO A 191 -3.58 -12.46 -12.35
N GLY A 192 -3.62 -12.98 -13.58
CA GLY A 192 -4.86 -13.07 -14.38
C GLY A 192 -5.52 -11.74 -14.72
N THR A 193 -4.82 -10.62 -14.53
CA THR A 193 -5.41 -9.27 -14.58
C THR A 193 -5.00 -8.57 -15.86
N ARG A 194 -5.98 -7.90 -16.50
CA ARG A 194 -5.74 -7.08 -17.69
C ARG A 194 -5.34 -5.66 -17.29
N TYR A 195 -4.17 -5.26 -17.76
CA TYR A 195 -3.58 -3.94 -17.55
C TYR A 195 -3.57 -3.12 -18.83
N VAL A 196 -3.59 -1.80 -18.66
CA VAL A 196 -3.42 -0.81 -19.74
C VAL A 196 -2.36 0.18 -19.30
N PHE A 197 -1.22 0.20 -19.98
CA PHE A 197 -0.11 1.09 -19.66
C PHE A 197 0.08 2.15 -20.72
N THR A 198 0.43 3.36 -20.28
CA THR A 198 0.93 4.45 -21.12
C THR A 198 2.28 4.93 -20.58
N VAL A 199 3.07 5.58 -21.44
CA VAL A 199 4.36 6.16 -21.06
C VAL A 199 4.37 7.65 -21.40
N ARG A 200 4.85 8.47 -20.49
CA ARG A 200 5.14 9.91 -20.70
C ARG A 200 6.62 10.16 -20.52
N ALA A 201 7.15 11.15 -21.23
CA ALA A 201 8.50 11.67 -21.01
C ALA A 201 8.42 12.98 -20.22
N ARG A 202 9.39 13.20 -19.35
CA ARG A 202 9.52 14.40 -18.52
C ARG A 202 10.90 15.01 -18.68
N ASP A 203 10.98 16.32 -18.77
CA ASP A 203 12.25 17.07 -18.81
C ASP A 203 12.71 17.56 -17.42
N ALA A 204 13.79 18.33 -17.37
CA ALA A 204 14.31 18.89 -16.12
C ALA A 204 13.45 20.04 -15.55
N ALA A 205 12.60 20.67 -16.37
CA ALA A 205 11.71 21.76 -16.00
C ALA A 205 10.32 21.28 -15.57
N ASP A 206 10.11 19.97 -15.53
CA ASP A 206 8.85 19.32 -15.16
C ASP A 206 7.78 19.39 -16.26
N ASN A 207 8.16 19.69 -17.50
CA ASN A 207 7.25 19.61 -18.64
C ASN A 207 7.03 18.14 -19.01
N LEU A 208 5.77 17.74 -19.12
CA LEU A 208 5.37 16.37 -19.49
C LEU A 208 4.89 16.30 -20.93
N SER A 209 5.38 15.29 -21.66
CA SER A 209 4.88 14.97 -23.00
C SER A 209 3.40 14.59 -22.98
N PRO A 210 2.72 14.56 -24.14
CA PRO A 210 1.53 13.75 -24.30
C PRO A 210 1.84 12.28 -23.98
N ALA A 211 0.86 11.53 -23.45
CA ALA A 211 1.00 10.10 -23.20
C ALA A 211 1.17 9.30 -24.50
N SER A 212 1.95 8.22 -24.49
CA SER A 212 2.01 7.28 -25.62
C SER A 212 0.63 6.71 -25.98
N ALA A 213 0.51 6.03 -27.12
CA ALA A 213 -0.59 5.09 -27.31
C ALA A 213 -0.57 4.01 -26.20
N PRO A 214 -1.72 3.46 -25.81
CA PRO A 214 -1.77 2.47 -24.74
C PRO A 214 -1.31 1.08 -25.22
N VAL A 215 -0.60 0.35 -24.36
CA VAL A 215 -0.38 -1.09 -24.51
C VAL A 215 -1.26 -1.86 -23.53
N ARG A 216 -1.83 -2.99 -23.98
CA ARG A 216 -2.74 -3.80 -23.19
C ARG A 216 -2.13 -5.17 -22.99
N LEU A 217 -1.95 -5.57 -21.74
CA LEU A 217 -1.31 -6.83 -21.36
C LEU A 217 -2.17 -7.53 -20.32
N THR A 218 -2.13 -8.86 -20.30
CA THR A 218 -2.78 -9.66 -19.26
C THR A 218 -1.72 -10.51 -18.59
N THR A 219 -1.56 -10.37 -17.28
CA THR A 219 -0.66 -11.23 -16.50
C THR A 219 -1.18 -12.67 -16.47
N PRO A 220 -0.31 -13.68 -16.52
CA PRO A 220 -0.71 -15.08 -16.45
C PRO A 220 -1.16 -15.49 -15.04
N GLY A 221 -1.79 -16.65 -14.94
CA GLY A 221 -2.26 -17.25 -13.70
C GLY A 221 -3.65 -16.78 -13.28
N THR A 222 -4.03 -17.18 -12.07
CA THR A 222 -5.29 -16.81 -11.43
C THR A 222 -5.00 -16.26 -10.04
N ASP A 223 -5.79 -15.27 -9.64
CA ASP A 223 -5.84 -14.77 -8.26
C ASP A 223 -7.12 -15.31 -7.64
N ASP A 224 -7.04 -15.85 -6.41
CA ASP A 224 -8.23 -16.28 -5.67
C ASP A 224 -9.02 -15.09 -5.10
N GLY A 225 -8.50 -13.87 -5.32
CA GLY A 225 -9.12 -12.60 -4.97
C GLY A 225 -8.97 -12.27 -3.49
N ARG A 226 -8.34 -13.12 -2.67
CA ARG A 226 -8.22 -12.88 -1.22
C ARG A 226 -7.47 -11.59 -0.92
N ALA A 227 -6.44 -11.27 -1.71
CA ALA A 227 -5.64 -10.06 -1.55
C ALA A 227 -6.45 -8.77 -1.80
N THR A 228 -7.52 -8.85 -2.60
CA THR A 228 -8.38 -7.71 -2.96
C THR A 228 -9.76 -7.77 -2.31
N ALA A 229 -10.00 -8.77 -1.47
CA ALA A 229 -11.22 -8.90 -0.71
C ALA A 229 -11.22 -7.93 0.48
N PRO A 230 -12.34 -7.22 0.73
CA PRO A 230 -12.51 -6.46 1.95
C PRO A 230 -12.36 -7.35 3.19
N THR A 231 -11.56 -6.88 4.15
CA THR A 231 -11.23 -7.63 5.38
C THR A 231 -11.98 -7.04 6.59
N GLY A 232 -11.86 -7.65 7.76
CA GLY A 232 -12.55 -7.16 8.97
C GLY A 232 -14.08 -7.09 8.83
N PHE A 233 -14.66 -7.80 7.85
CA PHE A 233 -16.07 -7.67 7.50
C PHE A 233 -16.97 -8.22 8.60
N THR A 234 -17.84 -7.36 9.12
CA THR A 234 -18.85 -7.64 10.13
C THR A 234 -20.21 -7.19 9.64
N ALA A 235 -21.24 -7.96 9.98
CA ALA A 235 -22.63 -7.65 9.71
C ALA A 235 -23.44 -7.85 11.00
N ALA A 236 -24.32 -6.90 11.31
CA ALA A 236 -25.24 -6.95 12.44
C ALA A 236 -26.59 -6.35 12.03
N THR A 237 -27.67 -6.72 12.72
CA THR A 237 -28.96 -6.08 12.53
C THR A 237 -29.23 -5.12 13.68
N HIS A 238 -29.92 -4.01 13.37
CA HIS A 238 -30.53 -3.16 14.39
C HIS A 238 -32.00 -2.90 14.04
N ARG A 239 -32.76 -2.44 15.03
CA ARG A 239 -34.17 -2.08 14.87
C ARG A 239 -34.40 -0.62 15.22
N THR A 240 -34.99 0.13 14.31
CA THR A 240 -35.49 1.50 14.56
C THR A 240 -36.84 1.67 13.87
N ASP A 241 -37.74 2.44 14.49
CA ASP A 241 -39.06 2.80 13.92
C ASP A 241 -39.86 1.60 13.39
N GLY A 242 -39.77 0.46 14.09
CA GLY A 242 -40.48 -0.77 13.75
C GLY A 242 -39.90 -1.55 12.55
N ALA A 243 -38.75 -1.14 12.01
CA ALA A 243 -38.06 -1.77 10.90
C ALA A 243 -36.67 -2.30 11.29
N TYR A 244 -36.20 -3.32 10.57
CA TYR A 244 -34.87 -3.90 10.67
C TYR A 244 -33.95 -3.35 9.58
N TYR A 245 -32.72 -3.05 9.98
CA TYR A 245 -31.65 -2.57 9.13
C TYR A 245 -30.43 -3.49 9.27
N LEU A 246 -29.63 -3.57 8.20
CA LEU A 246 -28.36 -4.28 8.16
C LEU A 246 -27.22 -3.29 8.28
N ASP A 247 -26.46 -3.37 9.38
CA ASP A 247 -25.24 -2.62 9.59
C ASP A 247 -24.03 -3.43 9.15
N LEU A 248 -23.27 -2.86 8.23
CA LEU A 248 -22.05 -3.42 7.68
C LEU A 248 -20.86 -2.57 8.14
N ALA A 249 -19.75 -3.23 8.47
CA ALA A 249 -18.46 -2.57 8.63
C ALA A 249 -17.33 -3.44 8.08
N TRP A 250 -16.37 -2.83 7.38
CA TRP A 250 -15.25 -3.53 6.75
C TRP A 250 -14.02 -2.66 6.62
N ASP A 251 -12.87 -3.29 6.54
CA ASP A 251 -11.62 -2.68 6.16
C ASP A 251 -11.46 -2.79 4.63
N PRO A 252 -11.28 -1.68 3.90
CA PRO A 252 -10.99 -1.68 2.48
C PRO A 252 -9.78 -2.58 2.14
N PRO A 253 -9.75 -3.22 0.97
CA PRO A 253 -8.56 -3.93 0.51
C PRO A 253 -7.39 -2.96 0.32
N ASP A 254 -6.17 -3.47 0.49
CA ASP A 254 -4.95 -2.69 0.27
C ASP A 254 -4.65 -2.65 -1.23
N THR A 255 -4.87 -1.50 -1.88
CA THR A 255 -4.73 -1.31 -3.32
C THR A 255 -4.06 0.01 -3.65
N ASP A 256 -3.27 0.07 -4.72
CA ASP A 256 -2.45 1.22 -5.19
C ASP A 256 -3.28 2.47 -5.61
N GLY A 257 -4.46 2.67 -5.04
CA GLY A 257 -5.36 3.77 -5.32
C GLY A 257 -6.60 3.72 -4.42
N VAL A 258 -7.45 4.72 -4.58
CA VAL A 258 -8.63 4.92 -3.73
C VAL A 258 -9.79 4.02 -4.20
N ILE A 259 -10.32 3.22 -3.28
CA ILE A 259 -11.54 2.44 -3.50
C ILE A 259 -12.77 3.33 -3.27
N THR A 260 -13.47 3.68 -4.35
CA THR A 260 -14.67 4.54 -4.29
C THR A 260 -15.97 3.78 -4.49
N GLU A 261 -15.91 2.48 -4.81
CA GLU A 261 -17.11 1.69 -5.09
C GLU A 261 -17.05 0.28 -4.48
N TYR A 262 -18.17 -0.17 -3.90
CA TYR A 262 -18.38 -1.55 -3.45
C TYR A 262 -19.68 -2.11 -4.01
N SER A 263 -19.67 -3.40 -4.33
CA SER A 263 -20.87 -4.17 -4.64
C SER A 263 -21.23 -5.04 -3.45
N ILE A 264 -22.46 -4.88 -2.94
CA ILE A 264 -23.00 -5.67 -1.84
C ILE A 264 -23.96 -6.70 -2.43
N ARG A 265 -23.76 -7.95 -2.02
CA ARG A 265 -24.61 -9.08 -2.37
C ARG A 265 -25.36 -9.55 -1.13
N LEU A 266 -26.69 -9.58 -1.20
CA LEU A 266 -27.59 -10.14 -0.20
C LEU A 266 -28.30 -11.35 -0.81
N ASP A 267 -28.28 -12.48 -0.11
CA ASP A 267 -28.99 -13.71 -0.50
C ASP A 267 -28.70 -14.17 -1.93
N GLY A 268 -27.44 -14.04 -2.33
CA GLY A 268 -26.96 -14.42 -3.66
C GLY A 268 -27.20 -13.39 -4.76
N THR A 269 -28.00 -12.35 -4.52
CA THR A 269 -28.31 -11.29 -5.48
C THR A 269 -27.55 -10.00 -5.16
N THR A 270 -27.07 -9.29 -6.18
CA THR A 270 -26.50 -7.96 -5.96
C THR A 270 -27.64 -7.00 -5.61
N THR A 271 -27.68 -6.54 -4.37
CA THR A 271 -28.78 -5.75 -3.82
C THR A 271 -28.51 -4.26 -3.93
N THR A 272 -27.25 -3.86 -3.82
CA THR A 272 -26.84 -2.46 -3.97
C THR A 272 -25.39 -2.33 -4.40
N SER A 273 -25.08 -1.21 -5.06
CA SER A 273 -23.72 -0.72 -5.26
C SER A 273 -23.56 0.57 -4.47
N LEU A 274 -22.57 0.60 -3.59
CA LEU A 274 -22.19 1.78 -2.84
C LEU A 274 -21.11 2.51 -3.62
N GLU A 275 -21.43 3.70 -4.10
CA GLU A 275 -20.47 4.62 -4.71
C GLU A 275 -20.34 5.87 -3.84
N TRP A 276 -19.12 6.20 -3.40
CA TRP A 276 -18.87 7.53 -2.81
C TRP A 276 -18.54 8.50 -3.94
N GLY A 277 -19.41 9.50 -4.14
CA GLY A 277 -19.18 10.60 -5.08
C GLY A 277 -18.11 11.62 -4.65
N GLY A 278 -17.16 11.23 -3.78
CA GLY A 278 -16.17 12.11 -3.15
C GLY A 278 -15.04 11.32 -2.46
N ASN A 279 -14.46 11.84 -1.37
CA ASN A 279 -13.42 11.14 -0.60
C ASN A 279 -14.02 10.02 0.25
N PRO A 280 -13.78 8.73 -0.07
CA PRO A 280 -14.23 7.63 0.79
C PRO A 280 -13.55 7.67 2.16
N PRO A 281 -14.16 7.07 3.20
CA PRO A 281 -13.63 7.10 4.55
C PRO A 281 -12.21 6.51 4.59
N ARG A 282 -11.28 7.24 5.23
CA ARG A 282 -9.92 6.77 5.48
C ARG A 282 -9.94 5.76 6.63
N GLY A 283 -9.91 4.47 6.29
CA GLY A 283 -9.92 3.37 7.27
C GLY A 283 -11.18 2.52 7.18
N ARG A 284 -11.66 2.03 8.32
CA ARG A 284 -12.82 1.13 8.38
C ARG A 284 -14.09 1.82 7.86
N ALA A 285 -14.64 1.30 6.78
CA ALA A 285 -15.89 1.75 6.18
C ALA A 285 -17.09 1.16 6.92
N ARG A 286 -18.21 1.89 6.88
CA ARG A 286 -19.49 1.50 7.49
C ARG A 286 -20.63 1.85 6.55
N TYR A 287 -21.65 1.02 6.51
CA TYR A 287 -22.86 1.26 5.72
C TYR A 287 -24.05 0.58 6.38
N SER A 288 -25.22 1.22 6.34
CA SER A 288 -26.46 0.67 6.88
C SER A 288 -27.58 0.77 5.85
N PHE A 289 -28.37 -0.28 5.68
CA PHE A 289 -29.52 -0.26 4.77
C PHE A 289 -30.69 -1.12 5.26
N TYR A 290 -31.89 -0.80 4.78
CA TYR A 290 -33.14 -1.43 5.21
C TYR A 290 -33.27 -2.88 4.76
N LEU A 291 -33.69 -3.77 5.67
CA LEU A 291 -33.99 -5.19 5.38
C LEU A 291 -35.48 -5.48 5.30
N GLY A 292 -36.30 -4.85 6.14
CA GLY A 292 -37.71 -5.22 6.25
C GLY A 292 -38.31 -4.90 7.61
N ARG A 293 -39.51 -5.43 7.87
CA ARG A 293 -40.17 -5.34 9.18
C ARG A 293 -40.34 -6.71 9.85
N THR A 294 -40.04 -7.79 9.14
CA THR A 294 -40.21 -9.16 9.61
C THR A 294 -39.04 -9.56 10.51
N ALA A 295 -39.34 -10.19 11.64
CA ALA A 295 -38.34 -10.78 12.54
C ALA A 295 -38.08 -12.25 12.18
N GLY A 296 -36.89 -12.75 12.47
CA GLY A 296 -36.52 -14.14 12.22
C GLY A 296 -36.11 -14.46 10.78
N GLU A 297 -36.01 -13.46 9.91
CA GLU A 297 -35.51 -13.65 8.55
C GLU A 297 -33.99 -13.77 8.57
N GLU A 298 -33.48 -14.82 7.95
CA GLU A 298 -32.04 -15.04 7.78
C GLU A 298 -31.58 -14.43 6.47
N HIS A 299 -30.50 -13.65 6.52
CA HIS A 299 -29.86 -13.10 5.33
C HIS A 299 -28.37 -13.43 5.30
N ARG A 300 -27.86 -13.72 4.10
CA ARG A 300 -26.44 -13.91 3.83
C ARG A 300 -25.90 -12.72 3.06
N VAL A 301 -24.88 -12.08 3.60
CA VAL A 301 -24.29 -10.88 3.02
C VAL A 301 -22.79 -11.05 2.79
N ARG A 302 -22.31 -10.51 1.69
CA ARG A 302 -20.89 -10.30 1.40
C ARG A 302 -20.72 -9.11 0.47
N LEU A 303 -19.51 -8.57 0.41
CA LEU A 303 -19.22 -7.43 -0.46
C LEU A 303 -17.85 -7.55 -1.12
N ARG A 304 -17.65 -6.81 -2.21
CA ARG A 304 -16.36 -6.70 -2.90
C ARG A 304 -16.11 -5.26 -3.33
N ALA A 305 -14.85 -4.89 -3.44
CA ALA A 305 -14.42 -3.57 -3.88
C ALA A 305 -14.28 -3.51 -5.41
N ARG A 306 -14.55 -2.34 -5.99
CA ARG A 306 -14.04 -2.00 -7.32
C ARG A 306 -12.66 -1.38 -7.15
N LEU A 307 -11.67 -2.02 -7.74
CA LEU A 307 -10.26 -1.65 -7.64
C LEU A 307 -9.98 -0.40 -8.49
N PRO A 308 -8.87 0.33 -8.22
CA PRO A 308 -8.53 1.56 -8.94
C PRO A 308 -8.33 1.37 -10.45
N ASP A 309 -8.07 0.14 -10.89
CA ASP A 309 -7.97 -0.24 -12.31
C ASP A 309 -9.34 -0.49 -12.99
N GLY A 310 -10.44 -0.28 -12.25
CA GLY A 310 -11.81 -0.45 -12.71
C GLY A 310 -12.36 -1.87 -12.64
N THR A 311 -11.53 -2.86 -12.25
CA THR A 311 -11.95 -4.26 -12.10
C THR A 311 -12.56 -4.54 -10.73
N TRP A 312 -13.33 -5.63 -10.61
CA TRP A 312 -13.87 -6.07 -9.32
C TRP A 312 -12.87 -6.98 -8.60
N GLY A 313 -12.58 -6.67 -7.34
CA GLY A 313 -11.77 -7.51 -6.46
C GLY A 313 -12.52 -8.75 -5.96
N GLY A 314 -11.85 -9.50 -5.08
CA GLY A 314 -12.42 -10.66 -4.41
C GLY A 314 -13.58 -10.32 -3.47
N TRP A 315 -14.36 -11.35 -3.14
CA TRP A 315 -15.44 -11.23 -2.17
C TRP A 315 -14.90 -11.33 -0.74
N SER A 316 -15.43 -10.50 0.16
CA SER A 316 -15.27 -10.67 1.59
C SER A 316 -15.76 -12.05 2.04
N ALA A 317 -15.41 -12.44 3.27
CA ALA A 317 -16.09 -13.53 3.94
C ALA A 317 -17.62 -13.31 3.91
N GLU A 318 -18.39 -14.38 3.75
CA GLU A 318 -19.85 -14.32 3.85
C GLU A 318 -20.27 -14.28 5.32
N ARG A 319 -21.25 -13.43 5.64
CA ARG A 319 -21.82 -13.29 6.97
C ARG A 319 -23.30 -13.59 6.94
N THR A 320 -23.75 -14.35 7.92
CA THR A 320 -25.17 -14.62 8.14
C THR A 320 -25.67 -13.76 9.28
N VAL A 321 -26.82 -13.12 9.09
CA VAL A 321 -27.51 -12.34 10.10
C VAL A 321 -28.98 -12.77 10.18
N THR A 322 -29.59 -12.58 11.35
CA THR A 322 -31.03 -12.81 11.54
C THR A 322 -31.66 -11.52 12.05
N THR A 323 -32.83 -11.14 11.52
CA THR A 323 -33.56 -9.97 12.03
C THR A 323 -34.13 -10.23 13.43
N GLY A 324 -33.86 -9.31 14.37
CA GLY A 324 -34.43 -9.36 15.73
C GLY A 324 -33.76 -10.35 16.69
N ARG A 325 -32.48 -10.68 16.48
CA ARG A 325 -31.69 -11.58 17.32
C ARG A 325 -30.55 -10.87 18.02
#